data_AF-A0A2V9IZI4-F1
#
_entry.id   AF-A0A2V9IZI4-F1
#
_cell.length_a   1.000
_cell.length_b   1.000
_cell.length_c   1.000
_cell.angle_alpha   90.00
_cell.angle_beta   90.00
_cell.angle_gamma   90.00
#
_symmetry.space_group_name_H-M   'P 1'
#
loop_
_entity.id
_entity.type
_entity.pdbx_description
1 polymer ?
#
loop_
_entity_poly.entity_id
_entity_poly.type
_entity_poly.pdbx_seq_one_letter_code
_entity_poly.pdbx_strand_id
1 'polypeptide(L)'
;MSWQWQAPYLAQGNMLRELGSPKEGLEKLNQAEELFTGSPWPHWLKALALAKSGANSESQSEFTRARALASNEPEIFPVLLASSLRHGDCGTAREMSAKMAAFGFASEIEIGRWCGESTPPQMTSGPALEKALAPYSELKLVVEMAREDRAHGFGP
;
A
#
# COMPACT_ATOMS: atom_id res chain seq x y z
N MET A 1 -18.95 -3.14 11.66
CA MET A 1 -18.06 -3.95 12.52
C MET A 1 -16.68 -3.33 12.42
N SER A 2 -16.03 -3.11 13.55
CA SER A 2 -15.04 -2.06 13.78
C SER A 2 -13.70 -2.30 13.08
N TRP A 3 -13.17 -1.23 12.50
CA TRP A 3 -11.80 -1.03 12.04
C TRP A 3 -10.73 -1.68 12.93
N GLN A 4 -10.99 -1.74 14.24
CA GLN A 4 -10.18 -2.35 15.32
C GLN A 4 -9.57 -3.73 15.04
N TRP A 5 -10.16 -4.54 14.14
CA TRP A 5 -9.61 -5.86 13.79
C TRP A 5 -8.82 -5.88 12.48
N GLN A 6 -8.97 -4.87 11.62
CA GLN A 6 -8.36 -4.83 10.30
C GLN A 6 -6.83 -4.82 10.39
N ALA A 7 -6.25 -3.95 11.23
CA ALA A 7 -4.80 -3.91 11.41
C ALA A 7 -4.19 -5.26 11.86
N PRO A 8 -4.74 -5.98 12.86
CA PRO A 8 -4.32 -7.35 13.17
C PRO A 8 -4.39 -8.36 12.01
N TYR A 9 -5.48 -8.38 11.23
CA TYR A 9 -5.61 -9.29 10.07
C TYR A 9 -4.58 -8.96 8.98
N LEU A 10 -4.39 -7.68 8.69
CA LEU A 10 -3.38 -7.20 7.72
C LEU A 10 -1.96 -7.50 8.19
N ALA A 11 -1.66 -7.31 9.48
CA ALA A 11 -0.35 -7.60 10.07
C ALA A 11 0.00 -9.08 9.93
N GLN A 12 -0.95 -9.99 10.18
CA GLN A 12 -0.75 -11.43 10.05
C GLN A 12 -0.46 -11.83 8.60
N GLY A 13 -1.28 -11.36 7.66
CA GLY A 13 -1.08 -11.62 6.23
C GLY A 13 0.28 -11.12 5.73
N ASN A 14 0.67 -9.91 6.16
CA ASN A 14 1.95 -9.32 5.80
C ASN A 14 3.15 -10.10 6.39
N MET A 15 3.06 -10.48 7.66
CA MET A 15 4.12 -11.25 8.32
C MET A 15 4.37 -12.59 7.61
N LEU A 16 3.30 -13.32 7.24
CA LEU A 16 3.41 -14.61 6.55
C LEU A 16 4.00 -14.48 5.14
N ARG A 17 3.68 -13.39 4.44
CA ARG A 17 4.30 -13.03 3.14
C ARG A 17 5.81 -12.80 3.28
N GLU A 18 6.24 -12.12 4.34
CA GLU A 18 7.66 -11.83 4.57
C GLU A 18 8.46 -13.03 5.06
N LEU A 19 7.86 -13.91 5.87
CA LEU A 19 8.50 -15.13 6.39
C LEU A 19 8.62 -16.26 5.36
N GLY A 20 8.16 -16.07 4.12
CA GLY A 20 8.39 -17.02 3.02
C GLY A 20 7.29 -18.05 2.79
N SER A 21 6.10 -17.87 3.40
CA SER A 21 4.89 -18.66 3.10
C SER A 21 3.89 -17.81 2.29
N PRO A 22 4.17 -17.46 1.03
CA PRO A 22 3.32 -16.55 0.25
C PRO A 22 1.89 -17.08 0.08
N LYS A 23 1.71 -18.41 0.04
CA LYS A 23 0.38 -19.04 -0.03
C LYS A 23 -0.45 -18.78 1.23
N GLU A 24 0.11 -19.02 2.41
CA GLU A 24 -0.57 -18.77 3.69
C GLU A 24 -0.82 -17.28 3.91
N GLY A 25 0.12 -16.42 3.50
CA GLY A 25 -0.08 -14.97 3.49
C GLY A 25 -1.29 -14.56 2.64
N LEU A 26 -1.40 -15.10 1.42
CA LEU A 26 -2.55 -14.85 0.54
C LEU A 26 -3.86 -15.39 1.12
N GLU A 27 -3.86 -16.57 1.74
CA GLU A 27 -5.06 -17.12 2.40
C GLU A 27 -5.55 -16.19 3.53
N LYS A 28 -4.63 -15.62 4.32
CA LYS A 28 -4.98 -14.64 5.36
C LYS A 28 -5.48 -13.32 4.79
N LEU A 29 -4.91 -12.87 3.69
CA LEU A 29 -5.37 -11.65 3.02
C LEU A 29 -6.75 -11.85 2.37
N ASN A 30 -7.07 -13.05 1.88
CA ASN A 30 -8.43 -13.38 1.41
C ASN A 30 -9.44 -13.35 2.57
N GLN A 31 -9.08 -13.87 3.74
CA GLN A 31 -9.93 -13.74 4.94
C GLN A 31 -10.15 -12.26 5.32
N ALA A 32 -9.11 -11.43 5.23
CA ALA A 32 -9.23 -10.00 5.46
C ALA A 32 -10.15 -9.32 4.42
N GLU A 33 -10.06 -9.69 3.15
CA GLU A 33 -10.96 -9.20 2.09
C GLU A 33 -12.43 -9.56 2.37
N GLU A 34 -12.71 -10.79 2.81
CA GLU A 34 -14.07 -11.23 3.17
C GLU A 34 -14.65 -10.45 4.36
N LEU A 35 -13.80 -10.12 5.34
CA LEU A 35 -14.21 -9.40 6.56
C LEU A 35 -14.32 -7.89 6.33
N PHE A 36 -13.48 -7.33 5.45
CA PHE A 36 -13.34 -5.89 5.20
C PHE A 36 -13.54 -5.59 3.71
N THR A 37 -14.73 -5.92 3.19
CA THR A 37 -15.05 -5.85 1.74
C THR A 37 -14.94 -4.45 1.12
N GLY A 38 -15.02 -3.40 1.93
CA GLY A 38 -14.81 -2.01 1.48
C GLY A 38 -13.34 -1.55 1.53
N SER A 39 -12.43 -2.38 2.04
CA SER A 39 -11.06 -1.98 2.34
C SER A 39 -10.13 -2.13 1.14
N PRO A 40 -9.29 -1.13 0.81
CA PRO A 40 -8.27 -1.27 -0.21
C PRO A 40 -7.02 -2.03 0.28
N TRP A 41 -6.81 -2.17 1.59
CA TRP A 41 -5.56 -2.71 2.15
C TRP A 41 -5.31 -4.18 1.85
N PRO A 42 -6.30 -5.10 1.95
CA PRO A 42 -6.09 -6.50 1.59
C PRO A 42 -5.61 -6.64 0.14
N HIS A 43 -6.22 -5.90 -0.78
CA HIS A 43 -5.84 -5.89 -2.19
C HIS A 43 -4.42 -5.38 -2.42
N TRP A 44 -4.02 -4.29 -1.76
CA TRP A 44 -2.65 -3.79 -1.88
C TRP A 44 -1.61 -4.80 -1.37
N LEU A 45 -1.84 -5.43 -0.21
CA LEU A 45 -0.94 -6.45 0.33
C LEU A 45 -0.88 -7.72 -0.55
N LYS A 46 -2.02 -8.14 -1.13
CA LYS A 46 -2.06 -9.25 -2.10
C LYS A 46 -1.22 -8.93 -3.33
N ALA A 47 -1.34 -7.72 -3.85
CA ALA A 47 -0.54 -7.28 -5.00
C ALA A 47 0.96 -7.40 -4.73
N LEU A 48 1.42 -6.97 -3.55
CA LEU A 48 2.84 -7.11 -3.16
C LEU A 48 3.28 -8.57 -3.03
N ALA A 49 2.44 -9.42 -2.44
CA ALA A 49 2.73 -10.86 -2.35
C ALA A 49 2.84 -11.52 -3.73
N LEU A 50 1.91 -11.20 -4.63
CA LEU A 50 1.87 -11.71 -5.99
C LEU A 50 3.06 -11.24 -6.81
N ALA A 51 3.43 -9.95 -6.72
CA ALA A 51 4.62 -9.39 -7.37
C ALA A 51 5.90 -10.12 -6.92
N LYS A 52 6.07 -10.34 -5.61
CA LYS A 52 7.22 -11.07 -5.05
C LYS A 52 7.32 -12.51 -5.55
N SER A 53 6.18 -13.13 -5.87
CA SER A 53 6.12 -14.48 -6.45
C SER A 53 6.21 -14.54 -7.98
N GLY A 54 6.29 -13.39 -8.67
CA GLY A 54 6.32 -13.30 -10.13
C GLY A 54 4.97 -13.36 -10.84
N ALA A 55 3.86 -13.41 -10.09
CA ALA A 55 2.49 -13.38 -10.62
C ALA A 55 2.07 -11.94 -10.99
N ASN A 56 2.73 -11.39 -12.01
CA ASN A 56 2.63 -9.97 -12.36
C ASN A 56 1.23 -9.53 -12.80
N SER A 57 0.48 -10.38 -13.51
CA SER A 57 -0.86 -10.05 -14.00
C SER A 57 -1.86 -9.96 -12.85
N GLU A 58 -1.84 -10.94 -11.94
CA GLU A 58 -2.67 -10.98 -10.76
C GLU A 58 -2.32 -9.84 -9.80
N SER A 59 -1.02 -9.55 -9.64
CA SER A 59 -0.55 -8.39 -8.88
C SER A 59 -1.17 -7.09 -9.41
N GLN A 60 -1.12 -6.86 -10.72
CA GLN A 60 -1.68 -5.66 -11.33
C GLN A 60 -3.21 -5.57 -11.15
N SER A 61 -3.91 -6.71 -11.20
CA SER A 61 -5.34 -6.78 -10.90
C SER A 61 -5.63 -6.34 -9.46
N GLU A 62 -4.86 -6.83 -8.50
CA GLU A 62 -5.04 -6.47 -7.08
C GLU A 62 -4.69 -5.00 -6.80
N PHE A 63 -3.64 -4.44 -7.42
CA PHE A 63 -3.37 -2.99 -7.36
C PHE A 63 -4.54 -2.17 -7.91
N THR A 64 -5.16 -2.63 -9.00
CA THR A 64 -6.32 -1.96 -9.60
C THR A 64 -7.52 -1.96 -8.64
N ARG A 65 -7.77 -3.08 -7.95
CA ARG A 65 -8.83 -3.18 -6.92
C ARG A 65 -8.56 -2.25 -5.73
N ALA A 66 -7.32 -2.24 -5.22
CA ALA A 66 -6.93 -1.33 -4.14
C ALA A 66 -7.19 0.14 -4.52
N ARG A 67 -6.84 0.55 -5.74
CA ARG A 67 -7.09 1.91 -6.24
C ARG A 67 -8.58 2.22 -6.38
N ALA A 68 -9.40 1.25 -6.77
CA ALA A 68 -10.84 1.43 -6.91
C ALA A 68 -11.54 1.65 -5.55
N LEU A 69 -11.02 1.04 -4.48
CA LEU A 69 -11.55 1.16 -3.12
C LEU A 69 -10.89 2.27 -2.30
N ALA A 70 -9.87 2.94 -2.84
CA ALA A 70 -9.04 3.88 -2.09
C ALA A 70 -9.79 5.07 -1.49
N SER A 71 -10.94 5.47 -2.06
CA SER A 71 -11.77 6.53 -1.49
C SER A 71 -12.42 6.16 -0.16
N ASN A 72 -12.52 4.87 0.18
CA ASN A 72 -13.09 4.41 1.43
C ASN A 72 -12.10 4.57 2.59
N GLU A 73 -10.80 4.52 2.29
CA GLU A 73 -9.68 4.65 3.24
C GLU A 73 -8.55 5.45 2.59
N PRO A 74 -8.65 6.79 2.57
CA PRO A 74 -7.68 7.68 1.93
C PRO A 74 -6.23 7.49 2.40
N GLU A 75 -6.03 6.90 3.57
CA GLU A 75 -4.75 6.53 4.18
C GLU A 75 -3.96 5.52 3.32
N ILE A 76 -4.58 4.88 2.32
CA ILE A 76 -3.92 4.01 1.35
C ILE A 76 -3.16 4.79 0.26
N PHE A 77 -3.51 6.05 -0.02
CA PHE A 77 -2.88 6.79 -1.13
C PHE A 77 -1.35 6.90 -1.04
N PRO A 78 -0.74 7.14 0.13
CA PRO A 78 0.70 7.14 0.30
C PRO A 78 1.39 5.84 -0.18
N VAL A 79 0.79 4.68 0.09
CA VAL A 79 1.38 3.40 -0.37
C VAL A 79 1.10 3.10 -1.83
N LEU A 80 -0.05 3.50 -2.35
CA LEU A 80 -0.31 3.37 -3.79
C LEU A 80 0.65 4.26 -4.58
N LEU A 81 0.96 5.46 -4.07
CA LEU A 81 2.02 6.33 -4.61
C LEU A 81 3.38 5.61 -4.59
N ALA A 82 3.81 5.11 -3.43
CA ALA A 82 5.10 4.43 -3.30
C ALA A 82 5.19 3.17 -4.19
N SER A 83 4.15 2.34 -4.21
CA SER A 83 4.06 1.16 -5.08
C SER A 83 4.11 1.55 -6.56
N SER A 84 3.41 2.61 -6.98
CA SER A 84 3.44 3.08 -8.37
C SER A 84 4.86 3.49 -8.78
N LEU A 85 5.57 4.22 -7.92
CA LEU A 85 6.95 4.63 -8.17
C LEU A 85 7.90 3.44 -8.29
N ARG A 86 7.76 2.41 -7.44
CA ARG A 86 8.56 1.17 -7.54
C ARG A 86 8.37 0.41 -8.86
N HIS A 87 7.18 0.51 -9.45
CA HIS A 87 6.85 -0.14 -10.73
C HIS A 87 7.10 0.78 -11.93
N GLY A 88 7.62 1.99 -11.73
CA GLY A 88 7.79 2.99 -12.79
C GLY A 88 6.47 3.54 -13.36
N ASP A 89 5.34 3.31 -12.70
CA ASP A 89 4.03 3.82 -13.10
C ASP A 89 3.86 5.28 -12.67
N CYS A 90 4.49 6.16 -13.45
CA CYS A 90 4.45 7.60 -13.23
C CYS A 90 3.07 8.23 -13.47
N GLY A 91 2.17 7.55 -14.19
CA GLY A 91 0.79 7.99 -14.38
C GLY A 91 0.01 7.86 -13.08
N THR A 92 -0.02 6.64 -12.53
CA THR A 92 -0.68 6.35 -11.27
C THR A 92 -0.02 7.10 -10.10
N ALA A 93 1.31 7.23 -10.08
CA ALA A 93 1.99 8.00 -9.03
C ALA A 93 1.47 9.46 -8.95
N ARG A 94 1.36 10.15 -10.09
CA ARG A 94 0.82 11.52 -10.12
C ARG A 94 -0.64 11.57 -9.70
N GLU A 95 -1.44 10.60 -10.13
CA GLU A 95 -2.85 10.48 -9.72
C GLU A 95 -2.98 10.34 -8.20
N MET A 96 -2.22 9.43 -7.59
CA MET A 96 -2.28 9.19 -6.14
C MET A 96 -1.84 10.43 -5.35
N SER A 97 -0.82 11.15 -5.82
CA SER A 97 -0.38 12.40 -5.20
C SER A 97 -1.43 13.51 -5.26
N ALA A 98 -2.14 13.64 -6.38
CA ALA A 98 -3.25 14.58 -6.48
C ALA A 98 -4.38 14.23 -5.51
N LYS A 99 -4.70 12.93 -5.37
CA LYS A 99 -5.67 12.45 -4.38
C LYS A 99 -5.21 12.71 -2.96
N MET A 100 -3.94 12.42 -2.63
CA MET A 100 -3.36 12.74 -1.32
C MET A 100 -3.57 14.20 -0.92
N ALA A 101 -3.26 15.12 -1.83
CA ALA A 101 -3.44 16.55 -1.60
C ALA A 101 -4.91 16.92 -1.34
N ALA A 102 -5.86 16.31 -2.05
CA ALA A 102 -7.29 16.53 -1.85
C ALA A 102 -7.81 16.09 -0.46
N PHE A 103 -7.15 15.10 0.16
CA PHE A 103 -7.46 14.61 1.51
C PHE A 103 -6.54 15.21 2.59
N GLY A 104 -5.69 16.19 2.25
CA GLY A 104 -4.81 16.87 3.20
C GLY A 104 -3.52 16.10 3.56
N PHE A 105 -3.19 15.03 2.86
CA PHE A 105 -1.91 14.34 3.02
C PHE A 105 -0.81 15.07 2.25
N ALA A 106 0.18 15.58 2.95
CA ALA A 106 1.38 16.11 2.32
C ALA A 106 2.24 14.95 1.78
N SER A 107 2.60 15.01 0.49
CA SER A 107 3.64 14.14 -0.06
C SER A 107 4.99 14.82 0.14
N GLU A 108 5.89 14.19 0.88
CA GLU A 108 7.31 14.58 0.93
C GLU A 108 8.07 14.10 -0.32
N ILE A 109 7.44 13.25 -1.15
CA ILE A 109 8.05 12.76 -2.39
C ILE A 109 7.86 13.79 -3.50
N GLU A 110 8.98 14.30 -4.00
CA GLU A 110 9.04 15.06 -5.26
C GLU A 110 8.96 14.09 -6.46
N ILE A 111 7.75 13.84 -6.96
CA ILE A 111 7.51 12.87 -8.05
C ILE A 111 8.32 13.20 -9.30
N GLY A 112 8.49 14.49 -9.62
CA GLY A 112 9.27 14.93 -10.79
C GLY A 112 10.73 14.44 -10.77
N ARG A 113 11.30 14.17 -9.59
CA ARG A 113 12.65 13.60 -9.45
C ARG A 113 12.75 12.18 -9.99
N TRP A 114 11.66 11.42 -9.88
CA TRP A 114 11.57 10.01 -10.23
C TRP A 114 10.79 9.77 -11.54
N CYS A 115 10.08 10.77 -12.03
CA CYS A 115 9.15 10.66 -13.16
C CYS A 115 9.29 11.83 -14.15
N GLY A 116 10.51 12.08 -14.65
CA GLY A 116 10.80 13.09 -15.67
C GLY A 116 11.28 12.48 -16.99
N GLU A 117 11.14 13.22 -18.09
CA GLU A 117 11.63 12.81 -19.42
C GLU A 117 13.16 12.59 -19.46
N SER A 118 13.89 13.29 -18.59
CA SER A 118 15.34 13.16 -18.42
C SER A 118 15.74 12.20 -17.29
N THR A 119 14.79 11.54 -16.62
CA THR A 119 15.11 10.68 -15.48
C THR A 119 15.73 9.36 -15.97
N PRO A 120 16.96 9.03 -15.54
CA PRO A 120 17.57 7.74 -15.90
C PRO A 120 16.74 6.57 -15.32
N PRO A 121 16.58 5.44 -16.04
CA PRO A 121 15.88 4.26 -15.54
C PRO A 121 16.43 3.71 -14.21
N GLN A 122 17.70 3.99 -13.92
CA GLN A 122 18.37 3.59 -12.67
C GLN A 122 17.94 4.44 -11.47
N MET A 123 17.45 5.66 -11.70
CA MET A 123 16.84 6.46 -10.63
C MET A 123 15.42 5.99 -10.32
N THR A 124 14.70 5.46 -11.31
CA THR A 124 13.31 4.96 -11.11
C THR A 124 13.25 3.60 -10.43
N SER A 125 14.39 2.96 -10.19
CA SER A 125 14.52 1.72 -9.42
C SER A 125 15.91 1.67 -8.78
N GLY A 126 16.02 1.86 -7.46
CA GLY A 126 17.31 1.82 -6.79
C GLY A 126 17.32 2.27 -5.33
N PRO A 127 18.49 2.23 -4.67
CA PRO A 127 18.61 2.51 -3.23
C PRO A 127 18.17 3.92 -2.83
N ALA A 128 18.36 4.91 -3.73
CA ALA A 128 17.94 6.29 -3.49
C ALA A 128 16.41 6.40 -3.44
N LEU A 129 15.71 5.70 -4.35
CA LEU A 129 14.25 5.65 -4.35
C LEU A 129 13.76 4.94 -3.09
N GLU A 130 14.29 3.76 -2.76
CA GLU A 130 13.87 3.04 -1.56
C GLU A 130 14.10 3.83 -0.26
N LYS A 131 15.17 4.62 -0.18
CA LYS A 131 15.39 5.54 0.95
C LYS A 131 14.29 6.61 1.03
N ALA A 132 13.89 7.18 -0.10
CA ALA A 132 12.79 8.15 -0.15
C ALA A 132 11.42 7.51 0.16
N LEU A 133 11.26 6.23 -0.16
CA LEU A 133 10.02 5.48 0.08
C LEU A 133 9.93 4.83 1.46
N ALA A 134 11.01 4.84 2.26
CA ALA A 134 11.06 4.23 3.59
C ALA A 134 9.92 4.64 4.55
N PRO A 135 9.44 5.92 4.55
CA PRO A 135 8.29 6.33 5.35
C PRO A 135 6.98 5.62 4.99
N TYR A 136 6.88 5.04 3.79
CA TYR A 136 5.70 4.32 3.27
C TYR A 136 5.91 2.79 3.33
N SER A 137 6.80 2.33 4.23
CA SER A 137 6.99 0.90 4.47
C SER A 137 5.74 0.29 5.10
N GLU A 138 5.43 -0.93 4.68
CA GLU A 138 4.21 -1.64 5.06
C GLU A 138 4.08 -1.81 6.57
N LEU A 139 5.19 -2.12 7.25
CA LEU A 139 5.23 -2.29 8.70
C LEU A 139 4.89 -0.98 9.44
N LYS A 140 5.43 0.15 8.97
CA LYS A 140 5.19 1.44 9.61
C LYS A 140 3.71 1.80 9.55
N LEU A 141 3.06 1.51 8.44
CA LEU A 141 1.65 1.85 8.22
C LEU A 141 0.70 0.95 8.99
N VAL A 142 0.97 -0.36 9.05
CA VAL A 142 0.20 -1.26 9.92
C VAL A 142 0.29 -0.83 11.39
N VAL A 143 1.45 -0.32 11.82
CA VAL A 143 1.63 0.25 13.17
C VAL A 143 0.84 1.54 13.35
N GLU A 144 0.79 2.42 12.34
CA GLU A 144 0.02 3.67 12.37
C GLU A 144 -1.50 3.40 12.40
N MET A 145 -2.00 2.52 11.53
CA MET A 145 -3.40 2.05 11.55
C MET A 145 -3.79 1.50 12.93
N ALA A 146 -2.94 0.66 13.53
CA ALA A 146 -3.20 0.11 14.86
C ALA A 146 -3.20 1.17 15.98
N ARG A 147 -2.50 2.30 15.80
CA ARG A 147 -2.50 3.42 16.75
C ARG A 147 -3.77 4.25 16.62
N GLU A 148 -4.21 4.52 15.39
CA GLU A 148 -5.43 5.26 15.10
C GLU A 148 -6.68 4.49 15.56
N ASP A 149 -6.73 3.18 15.33
CA ASP A 149 -7.78 2.29 15.86
C ASP A 149 -7.93 2.40 17.38
N ARG A 150 -6.81 2.53 18.10
CA ARG A 150 -6.83 2.72 19.57
C ARG A 150 -7.27 4.13 19.97
N ALA A 151 -6.90 5.15 19.20
CA ALA A 151 -7.28 6.53 19.46
C ALA A 151 -8.78 6.78 19.23
N HIS A 152 -9.37 6.11 18.24
CA HIS A 152 -10.81 6.13 17.98
C HIS A 152 -11.60 5.13 18.83
N GLY A 153 -10.90 4.28 19.58
CA GLY A 153 -11.44 3.22 20.41
C GLY A 153 -11.38 3.47 21.92
N PHE A 154 -11.45 4.70 22.42
CA PHE A 154 -11.72 5.00 23.84
C PHE A 154 -12.35 6.38 24.05
N GLY A 155 -13.63 6.38 24.41
CA GLY A 155 -14.12 7.20 25.53
C GLY A 155 -14.52 6.21 26.65
N PRO A 156 -14.24 6.51 27.94
CA PRO A 156 -14.90 5.79 29.04
C PRO A 156 -16.43 5.89 28.95
#